data_AF-A0A7S4JMV6-F1
#
_entry.id   AF-A0A7S4JMV6-F1
#
_cell.length_a   1.000
_cell.length_b   1.000
_cell.length_c   1.000
_cell.angle_alpha   90.00
_cell.angle_beta   90.00
_cell.angle_gamma   90.00
#
_symmetry.space_group_name_H-M   'P 1'
#
loop_
_entity.id
_entity.type
_entity.pdbx_description
1 polymer ?
#
loop_
_entity_poly.entity_id
_entity_poly.type
_entity_poly.pdbx_seq_one_letter_code
_entity_poly.pdbx_strand_id
1 'polypeptide(L)'
;GSAAAPSSSSSSSASKRNRPAVLLSGSGSSSGGMPEEDAAAVTEVYLPAPSAAAFPLLLDYIYHDRLPPGGLDPTNAPSLRHLSKHFSVQSLFETVGSFVKSDLTPRTAPDYCVAADAVMDKELVDAALRKCAEGLLFPKAGRGTEVEVEKLPPKLMIELVTCRHVQSKIGRGRNRNAPEKMSEIGCRYIRNR
;
A
#
# COMPACT_ATOMS: atom_id res chain seq x y z
N GLY A 1 22.23 57.27 17.94
CA GLY A 1 21.24 57.23 16.85
C GLY A 1 20.46 55.94 16.99
N SER A 2 19.18 56.07 17.31
CA SER A 2 18.21 54.98 17.40
C SER A 2 17.87 54.47 16.00
N ALA A 3 17.84 53.15 15.79
CA ALA A 3 17.26 52.54 14.60
C ALA A 3 16.62 51.20 14.96
N ALA A 4 15.35 51.07 14.58
CA ALA A 4 14.41 50.04 14.99
C ALA A 4 14.16 49.02 13.87
N ALA A 5 13.66 47.84 14.29
CA ALA A 5 12.85 46.85 13.56
C ALA A 5 13.57 45.95 12.51
N PRO A 6 12.99 44.78 12.09
CA PRO A 6 11.68 44.22 12.46
C PRO A 6 11.68 42.73 12.92
N SER A 7 10.59 42.42 13.61
CA SER A 7 10.06 41.11 13.98
C SER A 7 9.61 40.27 12.78
N SER A 8 10.02 39.00 12.71
CA SER A 8 9.45 38.00 11.80
C SER A 8 8.32 37.22 12.47
N SER A 9 7.17 37.26 11.80
CA SER A 9 5.93 36.57 12.12
C SER A 9 5.99 35.08 11.78
N SER A 10 5.59 34.24 12.73
CA SER A 10 5.32 32.82 12.54
C SER A 10 3.92 32.63 11.95
N SER A 11 3.84 32.25 10.68
CA SER A 11 2.59 31.80 10.05
C SER A 11 2.43 30.30 10.26
N SER A 12 1.44 29.94 11.06
CA SER A 12 1.00 28.57 11.32
C SER A 12 0.35 27.98 10.07
N SER A 13 1.01 26.99 9.48
CA SER A 13 0.57 26.22 8.32
C SER A 13 -0.64 25.34 8.68
N ALA A 14 -1.84 25.81 8.36
CA ALA A 14 -3.04 24.97 8.33
C ALA A 14 -2.93 23.98 7.16
N SER A 15 -2.44 22.78 7.45
CA SER A 15 -2.40 21.64 6.53
C SER A 15 -3.83 21.17 6.21
N LYS A 16 -4.47 21.81 5.22
CA LYS A 16 -5.69 21.30 4.57
C LYS A 16 -5.31 19.97 3.92
N ARG A 17 -5.72 18.87 4.57
CA ARG A 17 -5.60 17.51 4.05
C ARG A 17 -6.42 17.43 2.76
N ASN A 18 -5.72 17.54 1.63
CA ASN A 18 -6.26 17.29 0.31
C ASN A 18 -6.57 15.79 0.21
N ARG A 19 -7.76 15.39 0.68
CA ARG A 19 -8.22 14.00 0.58
C ARG A 19 -9.03 13.87 -0.70
N PRO A 20 -8.62 13.01 -1.65
CA PRO A 20 -9.45 12.72 -2.80
C PRO A 20 -10.73 12.00 -2.33
N ALA A 21 -11.88 12.56 -2.68
CA ALA A 21 -13.19 11.96 -2.46
C ALA A 21 -13.79 11.60 -3.83
N VAL A 22 -14.45 10.45 -3.91
CA VAL A 22 -15.20 10.04 -5.10
C VAL A 22 -16.68 10.28 -4.81
N LEU A 23 -17.31 11.12 -5.63
CA LEU A 23 -18.73 11.44 -5.55
C LEU A 23 -19.51 10.48 -6.46
N LEU A 24 -20.42 9.69 -5.86
CA LEU A 24 -21.37 8.84 -6.57
C LEU A 24 -22.78 9.42 -6.37
N SER A 25 -23.33 10.07 -7.39
CA SER A 25 -24.69 10.59 -7.38
C SER A 25 -25.65 9.55 -7.95
N GLY A 26 -26.55 9.00 -7.12
CA GLY A 26 -27.60 8.09 -7.57
C GLY A 26 -28.90 8.85 -7.82
N SER A 27 -29.39 8.87 -9.06
CA SER A 27 -30.74 9.35 -9.38
C SER A 27 -31.73 8.18 -9.28
N GLY A 28 -32.37 8.03 -8.12
CA GLY A 28 -33.50 7.11 -7.96
C GLY A 28 -34.75 7.70 -8.61
N SER A 29 -35.27 7.06 -9.66
CA SER A 29 -36.55 7.42 -10.28
C SER A 29 -37.71 6.70 -9.59
N SER A 30 -38.41 7.40 -8.69
CA SER A 30 -39.73 7.00 -8.18
C SER A 30 -40.79 7.92 -8.78
N SER A 31 -41.61 7.37 -9.67
CA SER A 31 -42.74 8.06 -10.28
C SER A 31 -43.94 8.08 -9.32
N GLY A 32 -44.28 9.26 -8.80
CA GLY A 32 -45.61 9.53 -8.26
C GLY A 32 -45.66 10.42 -7.03
N GLY A 33 -45.87 11.73 -7.26
CA GLY A 33 -46.50 12.63 -6.29
C GLY A 33 -45.66 13.82 -5.83
N MET A 34 -46.05 15.01 -6.31
CA MET A 34 -45.73 16.36 -5.80
C MET A 34 -44.25 16.82 -5.77
N PRO A 35 -43.98 18.10 -6.06
CA PRO A 35 -42.62 18.65 -6.08
C PRO A 35 -42.19 18.99 -4.64
N GLU A 36 -41.81 17.97 -3.89
CA GLU A 36 -40.89 18.16 -2.77
C GLU A 36 -39.47 18.06 -3.35
N GLU A 37 -38.60 18.99 -2.96
CA GLU A 37 -37.22 19.10 -3.41
C GLU A 37 -36.44 17.89 -2.89
N ASP A 38 -36.58 16.74 -3.57
CA ASP A 38 -35.82 15.52 -3.33
C ASP A 38 -34.36 15.82 -3.58
N ALA A 39 -33.68 16.30 -2.54
CA ALA A 39 -32.23 16.42 -2.52
C ALA A 39 -31.68 15.02 -2.76
N ALA A 40 -31.26 14.76 -4.01
CA ALA A 40 -30.70 13.49 -4.43
C ALA A 40 -29.74 12.98 -3.36
N ALA A 41 -29.98 11.79 -2.84
CA ALA A 41 -29.17 11.22 -1.77
C ALA A 41 -27.74 10.99 -2.27
N VAL A 42 -26.88 11.99 -2.07
CA VAL A 42 -25.47 11.91 -2.44
C VAL A 42 -24.76 11.06 -1.39
N THR A 43 -24.23 9.93 -1.82
CA THR A 43 -23.37 9.11 -0.95
C THR A 43 -21.92 9.41 -1.29
N GLU A 44 -21.22 10.03 -0.34
CA GLU A 44 -19.79 10.30 -0.47
C GLU A 44 -18.98 9.10 0.01
N VAL A 45 -18.02 8.65 -0.81
CA VAL A 45 -17.10 7.57 -0.44
C VAL A 45 -15.68 8.11 -0.40
N TYR A 46 -15.04 7.94 0.75
CA TYR A 46 -13.66 8.37 0.99
C TYR A 46 -12.70 7.21 0.75
N LEU A 47 -11.80 7.37 -0.21
CA LEU A 47 -10.80 6.37 -0.57
C LEU A 47 -9.37 6.92 -0.37
N PRO A 48 -8.40 6.08 0.01
CA PRO A 48 -6.98 6.45 -0.09
C PRO A 48 -6.65 6.90 -1.52
N ALA A 49 -5.79 7.90 -1.67
CA ALA A 49 -5.36 8.39 -2.98
C ALA A 49 -4.93 7.28 -3.98
N PRO A 50 -4.10 6.28 -3.60
CA PRO A 50 -3.76 5.19 -4.53
C PRO A 50 -4.96 4.30 -4.89
N SER A 51 -5.90 4.12 -3.96
CA SER A 51 -7.14 3.39 -4.24
C SER A 51 -8.08 4.17 -5.15
N ALA A 52 -8.18 5.50 -4.96
CA ALA A 52 -8.98 6.36 -5.82
C ALA A 52 -8.48 6.31 -7.28
N ALA A 53 -7.16 6.28 -7.50
CA ALA A 53 -6.57 6.15 -8.83
C ALA A 53 -6.89 4.79 -9.49
N ALA A 54 -7.02 3.72 -8.71
CA ALA A 54 -7.39 2.39 -9.19
C ALA A 54 -8.91 2.17 -9.31
N PHE A 55 -9.73 3.15 -8.90
CA PHE A 55 -11.19 3.02 -8.90
C PHE A 55 -11.80 2.86 -10.30
N PRO A 56 -11.34 3.57 -11.36
CA PRO A 56 -11.83 3.32 -12.72
C PRO A 56 -11.65 1.87 -13.17
N LEU A 57 -10.52 1.24 -12.83
CA LEU A 57 -10.26 -0.17 -13.17
C LEU A 57 -11.21 -1.14 -12.45
N LEU A 58 -11.65 -0.81 -11.24
CA LEU A 58 -12.70 -1.56 -10.55
C LEU A 58 -14.03 -1.46 -11.31
N LEU A 59 -14.40 -0.25 -11.75
CA LEU A 59 -15.63 -0.03 -12.51
C LEU A 59 -15.57 -0.78 -13.85
N ASP A 60 -14.47 -0.67 -14.58
CA ASP A 60 -14.27 -1.41 -15.83
C ASP A 60 -14.46 -2.92 -15.61
N TYR A 61 -13.94 -3.46 -14.49
CA TYR A 61 -14.17 -4.85 -14.13
C TYR A 61 -15.65 -5.16 -13.83
N ILE A 62 -16.35 -4.31 -13.07
CA ILE A 62 -17.78 -4.50 -12.75
C ILE A 62 -18.65 -4.48 -14.01
N TYR A 63 -18.31 -3.64 -14.99
CA TYR A 63 -19.10 -3.51 -16.23
C TYR A 63 -18.72 -4.51 -17.33
N HIS A 64 -17.51 -5.07 -17.30
CA HIS A 64 -17.02 -5.95 -18.36
C HIS A 64 -16.67 -7.37 -17.89
N ASP A 65 -16.76 -7.66 -16.58
CA ASP A 65 -16.33 -8.90 -15.93
C ASP A 65 -14.87 -9.32 -16.27
N ARG A 66 -14.06 -8.35 -16.71
CA ARG A 66 -12.66 -8.58 -17.11
C ARG A 66 -11.82 -7.35 -16.87
N LEU A 67 -10.59 -7.56 -16.41
CA LEU A 67 -9.59 -6.50 -16.34
C LEU A 67 -9.03 -6.26 -17.75
N PRO A 68 -8.70 -5.00 -18.11
CA PRO A 68 -8.00 -4.72 -19.34
C PRO A 68 -6.63 -5.42 -19.35
N PRO A 69 -6.12 -5.84 -20.51
CA PRO A 69 -4.79 -6.43 -20.61
C PRO A 69 -3.74 -5.42 -20.12
N GLY A 70 -2.93 -5.82 -19.13
CA GLY A 70 -1.99 -4.91 -18.46
C GLY A 70 -2.61 -4.03 -17.37
N GLY A 71 -3.89 -4.19 -17.03
CA GLY A 71 -4.52 -3.47 -15.91
C GLY A 71 -4.10 -3.96 -14.53
N LEU A 72 -3.39 -5.11 -14.46
CA LEU A 72 -2.97 -5.74 -13.22
C LEU A 72 -1.45 -5.69 -13.08
N ASP A 73 -0.99 -4.71 -12.31
CA ASP A 73 0.42 -4.44 -12.04
C ASP A 73 0.72 -4.57 -10.54
N PRO A 74 1.98 -4.81 -10.13
CA PRO A 74 2.35 -4.87 -8.71
C PRO A 74 2.09 -3.57 -7.95
N THR A 75 2.05 -2.43 -8.64
CA THR A 75 1.73 -1.11 -8.08
C THR A 75 0.24 -0.94 -7.80
N ASN A 76 -0.62 -1.45 -8.69
CA ASN A 76 -2.08 -1.27 -8.62
C ASN A 76 -2.80 -2.43 -7.93
N ALA A 77 -2.20 -3.62 -7.92
CA ALA A 77 -2.80 -4.82 -7.35
C ALA A 77 -3.19 -4.64 -5.86
N PRO A 78 -2.39 -4.01 -4.98
CA PRO A 78 -2.81 -3.75 -3.60
C PRO A 78 -4.04 -2.85 -3.52
N SER A 79 -4.08 -1.78 -4.34
CA SER A 79 -5.23 -0.88 -4.43
C SER A 79 -6.49 -1.61 -4.90
N LEU A 80 -6.39 -2.43 -5.95
CA LEU A 80 -7.50 -3.23 -6.45
C LEU A 80 -7.96 -4.30 -5.44
N ARG A 81 -7.03 -4.92 -4.71
CA ARG A 81 -7.34 -5.85 -3.62
C ARG A 81 -8.11 -5.16 -2.49
N HIS A 82 -7.68 -3.96 -2.11
CA HIS A 82 -8.37 -3.15 -1.10
C HIS A 82 -9.77 -2.75 -1.57
N LEU A 83 -9.89 -2.23 -2.80
CA LEU A 83 -11.16 -1.83 -3.39
C LEU A 83 -12.14 -2.99 -3.53
N SER A 84 -11.69 -4.14 -4.05
CA SER A 84 -12.54 -5.32 -4.18
C SER A 84 -13.04 -5.82 -2.83
N LYS A 85 -12.21 -5.76 -1.77
CA LYS A 85 -12.65 -6.04 -0.40
C LYS A 85 -13.65 -5.00 0.11
N HIS A 86 -13.43 -3.71 -0.17
CA HIS A 86 -14.30 -2.62 0.28
C HIS A 86 -15.69 -2.64 -0.37
N PHE A 87 -15.75 -2.89 -1.68
CA PHE A 87 -16.99 -2.96 -2.46
C PHE A 87 -17.56 -4.38 -2.58
N SER A 88 -16.97 -5.36 -1.88
CA SER A 88 -17.42 -6.77 -1.86
C SER A 88 -17.47 -7.45 -3.23
N VAL A 89 -16.53 -7.14 -4.12
CA VAL A 89 -16.37 -7.78 -5.44
C VAL A 89 -15.45 -9.00 -5.30
N GLN A 90 -16.03 -10.15 -4.89
CA GLN A 90 -15.25 -11.33 -4.52
C GLN A 90 -14.43 -11.93 -5.67
N SER A 91 -14.98 -12.00 -6.89
CA SER A 91 -14.29 -12.53 -8.07
C SER A 91 -13.01 -11.75 -8.39
N LEU A 92 -13.05 -10.43 -8.30
CA LEU A 92 -11.89 -9.57 -8.47
C LEU A 92 -10.87 -9.79 -7.34
N PHE A 93 -11.34 -9.87 -6.09
CA PHE A 93 -10.47 -10.10 -4.94
C PHE A 93 -9.68 -11.42 -5.08
N GLU A 94 -10.33 -12.49 -5.54
CA GLU A 94 -9.71 -13.78 -5.79
C GLU A 94 -8.71 -13.73 -6.95
N THR A 95 -9.07 -13.02 -8.04
CA THR A 95 -8.19 -12.83 -9.21
C THR A 95 -6.92 -12.07 -8.84
N VAL A 96 -7.08 -10.91 -8.19
CA VAL A 96 -5.95 -10.09 -7.73
C VAL A 96 -5.15 -10.83 -6.66
N GLY A 97 -5.82 -11.53 -5.74
CA GLY A 97 -5.15 -12.34 -4.72
C GLY A 97 -4.31 -13.47 -5.31
N SER A 98 -4.76 -14.08 -6.41
CA SER A 98 -4.00 -15.12 -7.11
C SER A 98 -2.79 -14.55 -7.83
N PHE A 99 -2.95 -13.40 -8.50
CA PHE A 99 -1.85 -12.67 -9.12
C PHE A 99 -0.78 -12.27 -8.09
N VAL A 100 -1.19 -11.63 -6.99
CA VAL A 100 -0.28 -11.24 -5.90
C VAL A 100 0.45 -12.47 -5.35
N LYS A 101 -0.24 -13.59 -5.11
CA LYS A 101 0.43 -14.82 -4.64
C LYS A 101 1.46 -15.35 -5.63
N SER A 102 1.20 -15.26 -6.94
CA SER A 102 2.14 -15.70 -7.97
C SER A 102 3.34 -14.75 -8.15
N ASP A 103 3.10 -13.45 -8.05
CA ASP A 103 4.12 -12.42 -8.31
C ASP A 103 4.93 -12.08 -7.04
N LEU A 104 4.43 -12.39 -5.84
CA LEU A 104 5.08 -12.06 -4.58
C LEU A 104 6.36 -12.90 -4.36
N THR A 105 7.43 -12.39 -4.94
CA THR A 105 8.80 -12.91 -4.84
C THR A 105 9.63 -12.00 -3.95
N PRO A 106 10.81 -12.44 -3.46
CA PRO A 106 11.69 -11.57 -2.68
C PRO A 106 12.09 -10.27 -3.39
N ARG A 107 12.07 -10.26 -4.74
CA ARG A 107 12.41 -9.10 -5.56
C ARG A 107 11.28 -8.07 -5.61
N THR A 108 10.03 -8.51 -5.77
CA THR A 108 8.84 -7.65 -5.86
C THR A 108 8.24 -7.31 -4.50
N ALA A 109 8.58 -8.07 -3.46
CA ALA A 109 8.07 -7.87 -2.11
C ALA A 109 8.27 -6.44 -1.53
N PRO A 110 9.39 -5.74 -1.75
CA PRO A 110 9.53 -4.35 -1.31
C PRO A 110 8.49 -3.42 -1.94
N ASP A 111 8.24 -3.54 -3.24
CA ASP A 111 7.26 -2.72 -3.96
C ASP A 111 5.84 -2.99 -3.43
N TYR A 112 5.51 -4.26 -3.18
CA TYR A 112 4.25 -4.65 -2.53
C TYR A 112 4.11 -4.12 -1.10
N CYS A 113 5.18 -4.11 -0.30
CA CYS A 113 5.16 -3.54 1.04
C CYS A 113 4.76 -2.05 1.01
N VAL A 114 5.39 -1.28 0.12
CA VAL A 114 5.14 0.16 0.00
C VAL A 114 3.71 0.42 -0.49
N ALA A 115 3.29 -0.26 -1.55
CA ALA A 115 1.96 -0.11 -2.11
C ALA A 115 0.87 -0.56 -1.12
N ALA A 116 1.09 -1.66 -0.38
CA ALA A 116 0.16 -2.17 0.62
C ALA A 116 0.03 -1.28 1.86
N ASP A 117 1.13 -0.68 2.35
CA ASP A 117 1.08 0.30 3.46
C ASP A 117 0.28 1.54 3.05
N ALA A 118 0.42 2.00 1.80
CA ALA A 118 -0.31 3.15 1.28
C ALA A 118 -1.84 2.94 1.19
N VAL A 119 -2.29 1.70 1.02
CA VAL A 119 -3.72 1.32 1.00
C VAL A 119 -4.21 0.70 2.31
N MET A 120 -3.35 0.69 3.34
CA MET A 120 -3.63 0.12 4.66
C MET A 120 -3.99 -1.38 4.67
N ASP A 121 -3.49 -2.15 3.70
CA ASP A 121 -3.71 -3.60 3.63
C ASP A 121 -2.68 -4.35 4.48
N LYS A 122 -2.95 -4.43 5.79
CA LYS A 122 -2.04 -5.05 6.78
C LYS A 122 -1.71 -6.51 6.47
N GLU A 123 -2.68 -7.27 5.93
CA GLU A 123 -2.46 -8.68 5.60
C GLU A 123 -1.40 -8.83 4.50
N LEU A 124 -1.46 -7.96 3.48
CA LEU A 124 -0.48 -7.97 2.40
C LEU A 124 0.87 -7.43 2.85
N VAL A 125 0.89 -6.37 3.68
CA VAL A 125 2.14 -5.86 4.29
C VAL A 125 2.84 -6.99 5.05
N ASP A 126 2.13 -7.72 5.92
CA ASP A 126 2.71 -8.82 6.68
C ASP A 126 3.24 -9.96 5.80
N ALA A 127 2.51 -10.29 4.73
CA ALA A 127 2.93 -11.32 3.78
C ALA A 127 4.17 -10.90 2.99
N ALA A 128 4.21 -9.65 2.52
CA ALA A 128 5.33 -9.09 1.78
C ALA A 128 6.57 -8.92 2.67
N LEU A 129 6.42 -8.44 3.91
CA LEU A 129 7.52 -8.36 4.89
C LEU A 129 8.12 -9.74 5.19
N ARG A 130 7.28 -10.78 5.33
CA ARG A 130 7.78 -12.15 5.50
C ARG A 130 8.60 -12.60 4.29
N LYS A 131 8.19 -12.25 3.07
CA LYS A 131 8.93 -12.58 1.85
C LYS A 131 10.23 -11.80 1.71
N CYS A 132 10.26 -10.53 2.07
CA CYS A 132 11.48 -9.75 2.20
C CYS A 132 12.46 -10.40 3.18
N ALA A 133 11.98 -10.75 4.38
CA ALA A 133 12.78 -11.42 5.40
C ALA A 133 13.34 -12.77 4.94
N GLU A 134 12.55 -13.58 4.22
CA GLU A 134 13.00 -14.84 3.63
C GLU A 134 14.16 -14.63 2.65
N GLY A 135 14.04 -13.64 1.76
CA GLY A 135 15.09 -13.30 0.78
C GLY A 135 16.40 -12.83 1.41
N LEU A 136 16.31 -12.04 2.47
CA LEU A 136 17.47 -11.49 3.18
C LEU A 136 18.21 -12.55 4.00
N LEU A 137 17.48 -13.43 4.68
CA LEU A 137 18.07 -14.41 5.59
C LEU A 137 18.56 -15.67 4.87
N PHE A 138 17.89 -16.07 3.80
CA PHE A 138 18.16 -17.30 3.07
C PHE A 138 18.31 -17.02 1.57
N PRO A 139 19.34 -16.26 1.15
CA PRO A 139 19.66 -16.14 -0.25
C PRO A 139 19.97 -17.56 -0.76
N LYS A 140 19.09 -18.09 -1.61
CA LYS A 140 19.34 -19.40 -2.23
C LYS A 140 20.64 -19.26 -3.02
N ALA A 141 21.66 -20.02 -2.60
CA ALA A 141 22.99 -20.01 -3.20
C ALA A 141 22.84 -20.15 -4.74
N GLY A 142 23.19 -19.10 -5.47
CA GLY A 142 23.17 -19.09 -6.94
C GLY A 142 22.13 -18.18 -7.61
N ARG A 143 21.20 -17.55 -6.89
CA ARG A 143 20.41 -16.43 -7.44
C ARG A 143 20.57 -15.23 -6.54
N GLY A 144 21.29 -14.22 -7.02
CA GLY A 144 21.39 -12.91 -6.40
C GLY A 144 20.02 -12.24 -6.38
N THR A 145 19.18 -12.61 -5.42
CA THR A 145 18.01 -11.81 -5.06
C THR A 145 18.53 -10.66 -4.21
N GLU A 146 19.07 -9.65 -4.88
CA GLU A 146 19.22 -8.33 -4.28
C GLU A 146 17.81 -7.83 -4.01
N VAL A 147 17.38 -7.98 -2.75
CA VAL A 147 16.20 -7.28 -2.28
C VAL A 147 16.58 -5.80 -2.29
N GLU A 148 15.82 -4.99 -3.02
CA GLU A 148 16.03 -3.55 -3.09
C GLU A 148 15.50 -2.90 -1.80
N VAL A 149 16.22 -3.16 -0.71
CA VAL A 149 15.89 -2.72 0.65
C VAL A 149 15.86 -1.18 0.74
N GLU A 150 16.56 -0.50 -0.17
CA GLU A 150 16.65 0.96 -0.29
C GLU A 150 15.29 1.61 -0.61
N LYS A 151 14.38 0.89 -1.27
CA LYS A 151 13.05 1.40 -1.60
C LYS A 151 12.10 1.45 -0.40
N LEU A 152 12.42 0.73 0.69
CA LEU A 152 11.53 0.66 1.85
C LEU A 152 11.59 1.96 2.67
N PRO A 153 10.43 2.53 3.03
CA PRO A 153 10.32 3.57 4.05
C PRO A 153 10.93 3.12 5.39
N PRO A 154 11.49 4.04 6.19
CA PRO A 154 12.09 3.70 7.48
C PRO A 154 11.15 2.97 8.43
N LYS A 155 9.86 3.32 8.40
CA LYS A 155 8.82 2.64 9.18
C LYS A 155 8.75 1.14 8.85
N LEU A 156 8.66 0.80 7.56
CA LEU A 156 8.60 -0.59 7.11
C LEU A 156 9.92 -1.32 7.32
N MET A 157 11.05 -0.60 7.32
CA MET A 157 12.34 -1.18 7.69
C MET A 157 12.36 -1.63 9.16
N ILE A 158 11.90 -0.78 10.07
CA ILE A 158 11.81 -1.12 11.50
C ILE A 158 10.88 -2.33 11.69
N GLU A 159 9.74 -2.35 11.00
CA GLU A 159 8.82 -3.49 11.01
C GLU A 159 9.46 -4.77 10.44
N LEU A 160 10.25 -4.67 9.38
CA LEU A 160 10.99 -5.79 8.80
C LEU A 160 11.98 -6.38 9.81
N VAL A 161 12.74 -5.52 10.50
CA VAL A 161 13.73 -5.94 11.50
C VAL A 161 13.07 -6.53 12.74
N THR A 162 11.95 -5.97 13.16
CA THR A 162 11.19 -6.43 14.34
C THR A 162 10.24 -7.60 14.03
N CYS A 163 10.08 -7.97 12.76
CA CYS A 163 9.15 -9.00 12.33
C CYS A 163 9.40 -10.33 13.08
N ARG A 164 8.37 -10.85 13.74
CA ARG A 164 8.42 -12.10 14.52
C ARG A 164 8.92 -13.30 13.71
N HIS A 165 8.73 -13.28 12.39
CA HIS A 165 9.21 -14.36 11.52
C HIS A 165 10.75 -14.40 11.47
N VAL A 166 11.40 -13.23 11.42
CA VAL A 166 12.85 -13.09 11.51
C VAL A 166 13.34 -13.59 12.86
N GLN A 167 12.75 -13.07 13.94
CA GLN A 167 13.13 -13.44 15.31
C GLN A 167 12.95 -14.94 15.60
N SER A 168 11.86 -15.54 15.12
CA SER A 168 11.59 -16.98 15.29
C SER A 168 12.60 -17.85 14.55
N LYS A 169 13.04 -17.43 13.36
CA LYS A 169 14.03 -18.17 12.58
C LYS A 169 15.44 -18.04 13.17
N ILE A 170 15.76 -16.89 13.76
CA ILE A 170 17.01 -16.65 14.51
C ILE A 170 17.05 -17.52 15.77
N GLY A 171 16.01 -17.47 16.61
CA GLY A 171 15.97 -18.19 17.88
C GLY A 171 15.97 -19.73 17.75
N ARG A 172 15.58 -20.26 16.60
CA ARG A 172 15.59 -21.72 16.33
C ARG A 172 16.94 -22.25 15.84
N GLY A 173 18.03 -21.46 15.90
CA GLY A 173 19.38 -21.92 15.59
C GLY A 173 19.64 -22.30 14.12
N ARG A 174 18.69 -22.01 13.20
CA ARG A 174 18.81 -22.37 11.78
C ARG A 174 19.78 -21.48 11.01
N ASN A 175 20.16 -20.32 11.55
CA ASN A 175 21.15 -19.44 10.93
C ASN A 175 21.84 -18.58 12.00
N ARG A 176 23.07 -18.95 12.37
CA ARG A 176 23.87 -18.19 13.36
C ARG A 176 24.29 -16.81 12.84
N ASN A 177 24.31 -16.62 11.53
CA ASN A 177 24.78 -15.39 10.88
C ASN A 177 23.65 -14.39 10.61
N ALA A 178 22.41 -14.74 10.94
CA ALA A 178 21.25 -13.87 10.75
C ALA A 178 21.34 -12.50 11.46
N PRO A 179 21.75 -12.39 12.75
CA PRO A 179 21.89 -11.08 13.40
C PRO A 179 22.97 -10.20 12.74
N GLU A 180 24.09 -10.79 12.32
CA GLU A 180 25.17 -10.07 11.62
C GLU A 180 24.68 -9.53 10.27
N LYS A 181 23.98 -10.34 9.48
CA LYS A 181 23.39 -9.91 8.21
C LYS A 181 22.38 -8.78 8.39
N MET A 182 21.52 -8.86 9.41
CA MET A 182 20.55 -7.80 9.68
C MET A 182 21.23 -6.49 10.09
N SER A 183 22.32 -6.57 10.87
CA SER A 183 23.14 -5.40 11.20
C SER A 183 23.81 -4.81 9.96
N GLU A 184 24.38 -5.64 9.10
CA GLU A 184 24.99 -5.21 7.83
C GLU A 184 23.98 -4.51 6.91
N ILE A 185 22.77 -5.08 6.77
CA ILE A 185 21.68 -4.49 5.99
C ILE A 185 21.26 -3.14 6.58
N GLY A 186 21.09 -3.06 7.91
CA GLY A 186 20.77 -1.81 8.59
C GLY A 186 21.84 -0.74 8.36
N CYS A 187 23.11 -1.10 8.48
CA CYS A 187 24.25 -0.21 8.19
C CYS A 187 24.27 0.24 6.72
N ARG A 188 24.00 -0.67 5.78
CA ARG A 188 23.92 -0.34 4.34
C ARG A 188 22.78 0.62 4.05
N TYR A 189 21.61 0.40 4.66
CA TYR A 189 20.45 1.28 4.52
C TYR A 189 20.73 2.69 5.05
N ILE A 190 21.40 2.81 6.20
CA ILE A 190 21.76 4.12 6.77
C ILE A 190 22.81 4.83 5.90
N ARG A 191 23.76 4.10 5.31
CA ARG A 191 24.85 4.69 4.51
C ARG A 191 24.38 5.23 3.16
N ASN A 192 23.36 4.64 2.55
CA ASN A 192 22.88 5.01 1.22
C ASN A 192 21.82 6.14 1.24
N ARG A 193 21.63 6.82 2.37
CA ARG A 193 20.62 7.85 2.56
C ARG A 193 21.23 9.15 3.06
#